data_AF-A0A355W906-F1
#
_entry.id   AF-A0A355W906-F1
#
_cell.length_a   1.000
_cell.length_b   1.000
_cell.length_c   1.000
_cell.angle_alpha   90.00
_cell.angle_beta   90.00
_cell.angle_gamma   90.00
#
_symmetry.space_group_name_H-M   'P 1'
#
loop_
_entity.id
_entity.type
_entity.pdbx_description
1 polymer ?
#
loop_
_entity_poly.entity_id
_entity_poly.type
_entity_poly.pdbx_seq_one_letter_code
_entity_poly.pdbx_strand_id
1 'polypeptide(L)'
;MEMPRETSQKIEAFFENIDKLTETHKNLICVGTFVLIVGGFFYFSYLPKTKKIKAYKMEYKTLSNDLRIARKNARELGKYRVLLGYKKTEFSIVKKALPEKKEIPSLISGISKAGLDAGLEFILFQPKLERKKDFYAEIPISIKVNG
;
A
#
# COMPACT_ATOMS: atom_id res chain seq x y z
N MET A 1 27.03 -48.04 -27.18
CA MET A 1 27.59 -47.71 -25.85
C MET A 1 27.55 -49.02 -25.07
N GLU A 2 28.68 -49.74 -25.05
CA GLU A 2 28.75 -51.07 -24.43
C GLU A 2 28.67 -50.94 -22.91
N MET A 3 27.71 -51.62 -22.29
CA MET A 3 27.57 -51.62 -20.83
C MET A 3 28.79 -52.33 -20.21
N PRO A 4 29.38 -51.80 -19.13
CA PRO A 4 30.54 -52.42 -18.48
C PRO A 4 30.19 -53.83 -17.99
N ARG A 5 31.00 -54.83 -18.34
CA ARG A 5 30.74 -56.28 -18.11
C ARG A 5 30.36 -56.63 -16.66
N GLU A 6 30.88 -55.87 -15.69
CA GLU A 6 30.53 -55.93 -14.26
C GLU A 6 29.03 -55.73 -13.97
N THR A 7 28.38 -54.80 -14.67
CA THR A 7 26.95 -54.50 -14.47
C THR A 7 26.05 -55.59 -15.05
N SER A 8 26.38 -56.09 -16.24
CA SER A 8 25.67 -57.21 -16.86
C SER A 8 25.77 -58.49 -16.01
N GLN A 9 26.94 -58.80 -15.45
CA GLN A 9 27.10 -59.96 -14.56
C GLN A 9 26.27 -59.86 -13.27
N LYS A 10 26.20 -58.68 -12.65
CA LYS A 10 25.38 -58.47 -11.44
C LYS A 10 23.89 -58.58 -11.74
N ILE A 11 23.48 -58.10 -12.92
CA ILE A 11 22.11 -58.18 -13.40
C ILE A 11 21.75 -59.64 -13.70
N GLU A 12 22.61 -60.38 -14.39
CA GLU A 12 22.43 -61.81 -14.70
C GLU A 12 22.40 -62.67 -13.43
N ALA A 13 23.34 -62.47 -12.49
CA ALA A 13 23.36 -63.18 -11.22
C ALA A 13 22.11 -62.86 -10.35
N PHE A 14 21.61 -61.64 -10.41
CA PHE A 14 20.36 -61.27 -9.76
C PHE A 14 19.16 -61.99 -10.37
N PHE A 15 19.10 -62.11 -11.71
CA PHE A 15 18.06 -62.88 -12.40
C PHE A 15 18.14 -64.37 -12.10
N GLU A 16 19.33 -64.97 -12.05
CA GLU A 16 19.51 -66.39 -11.70
C GLU A 16 19.07 -66.69 -10.24
N ASN A 17 19.31 -65.74 -9.32
CA ASN A 17 18.80 -65.85 -7.95
C ASN A 17 17.28 -65.72 -7.89
N ILE A 18 16.67 -64.86 -8.72
CA ILE A 18 15.22 -64.70 -8.82
C ILE A 18 14.54 -65.93 -9.46
N ASP A 19 15.19 -66.59 -10.41
CA ASP A 19 14.64 -67.77 -11.10
C ASP A 19 14.65 -69.04 -10.22
N LYS A 20 15.49 -69.07 -9.17
CA LYS A 20 15.51 -70.14 -8.16
C LYS A 20 14.44 -70.00 -7.07
N LEU A 21 13.67 -68.90 -7.04
CA LEU A 21 12.67 -68.61 -6.01
C LEU A 21 11.28 -69.15 -6.38
N THR A 22 10.57 -69.72 -5.38
CA THR A 22 9.21 -70.28 -5.50
C THR A 22 8.22 -69.27 -6.12
N GLU A 23 7.30 -69.76 -6.97
CA GLU A 23 6.34 -69.01 -7.79
C GLU A 23 5.59 -67.85 -7.08
N THR A 24 5.41 -67.90 -5.76
CA THR A 24 4.79 -66.84 -4.96
C THR A 24 5.63 -65.57 -4.84
N HIS A 25 6.96 -65.70 -4.74
CA HIS A 25 7.87 -64.55 -4.62
C HIS A 25 8.01 -63.82 -5.96
N LYS A 26 7.98 -64.55 -7.08
CA LYS A 26 8.00 -63.97 -8.44
C LYS A 26 6.81 -63.05 -8.67
N ASN A 27 5.61 -63.49 -8.29
CA ASN A 27 4.40 -62.68 -8.38
C ASN A 27 4.45 -61.45 -7.46
N LEU A 28 5.01 -61.57 -6.26
CA LEU A 28 5.11 -60.47 -5.30
C LEU A 28 6.08 -59.38 -5.77
N ILE A 29 7.22 -59.77 -6.35
CA ILE A 29 8.17 -58.84 -6.98
C ILE A 29 7.51 -58.15 -8.18
N CYS A 30 6.82 -58.90 -9.04
CA CYS A 30 6.17 -58.35 -10.23
C CYS A 30 5.07 -57.32 -9.86
N VAL A 31 4.23 -57.65 -8.88
CA VAL A 31 3.20 -56.72 -8.36
C VAL A 31 3.85 -55.51 -7.68
N GLY A 32 4.91 -55.71 -6.90
CA GLY A 32 5.63 -54.61 -6.24
C GLY A 32 6.24 -53.63 -7.24
N THR A 33 6.88 -54.13 -8.30
CA THR A 33 7.42 -53.30 -9.38
C THR A 33 6.31 -52.57 -10.13
N PHE A 34 5.18 -53.23 -10.42
CA PHE A 34 4.03 -52.60 -11.06
C PHE A 34 3.46 -51.46 -10.22
N VAL A 35 3.28 -51.67 -8.91
CA VAL A 35 2.78 -50.64 -7.98
C VAL A 35 3.77 -49.47 -7.86
N LEU A 36 5.08 -49.73 -7.83
CA LEU A 36 6.09 -48.68 -7.81
C LEU A 36 6.07 -47.82 -9.07
N ILE A 37 5.93 -48.43 -10.26
CA ILE A 37 5.87 -47.71 -11.53
C ILE A 37 4.58 -46.87 -11.59
N VAL A 38 3.43 -47.45 -11.26
CA VAL A 38 2.14 -46.75 -11.28
C VAL A 38 2.11 -45.63 -10.23
N GLY A 39 2.53 -45.92 -9.00
CA GLY A 39 2.58 -44.93 -7.91
C GLY A 39 3.55 -43.78 -8.22
N GLY A 40 4.72 -44.09 -8.75
CA GLY A 40 5.70 -43.10 -9.22
C GLY A 40 5.15 -42.22 -10.34
N PHE A 41 4.48 -42.82 -11.33
CA PHE A 41 3.85 -42.08 -12.43
C PHE A 41 2.72 -41.16 -11.95
N PHE A 42 1.86 -41.65 -11.04
CA PHE A 42 0.81 -40.83 -10.44
C PHE A 42 1.39 -39.65 -9.65
N TYR A 43 2.39 -39.90 -8.79
CA TYR A 43 3.04 -38.85 -8.00
C TYR A 43 3.72 -37.81 -8.90
N PHE A 44 4.48 -38.25 -9.91
CA PHE A 44 5.18 -37.36 -10.84
C PHE A 44 4.23 -36.58 -11.77
N SER A 45 3.06 -37.14 -12.11
CA SER A 45 2.05 -36.48 -12.95
C SER A 45 1.15 -35.50 -12.16
N TYR A 46 0.86 -35.78 -10.88
CA TYR A 46 0.03 -34.90 -10.03
C TYR A 46 0.79 -33.70 -9.45
N LEU A 47 2.08 -33.86 -9.08
CA LEU A 47 2.90 -32.76 -8.55
C LEU A 47 2.98 -31.51 -9.44
N PRO A 48 3.26 -31.61 -10.76
CA PRO A 48 3.38 -30.43 -11.61
C PRO A 48 2.01 -29.77 -11.87
N LYS A 49 0.93 -30.56 -11.93
CA LYS A 49 -0.43 -30.04 -12.15
C LYS A 49 -0.91 -29.21 -10.96
N THR A 50 -0.67 -29.65 -9.74
CA THR A 50 -1.05 -28.90 -8.53
C THR A 50 -0.29 -27.59 -8.38
N LYS A 51 1.00 -27.54 -8.73
CA LYS A 51 1.79 -26.30 -8.73
C LYS A 51 1.26 -25.27 -9.73
N LYS A 52 0.97 -25.69 -10.97
CA LYS A 52 0.42 -24.81 -12.02
C LYS A 52 -0.94 -24.23 -11.64
N ILE A 53 -1.86 -25.07 -11.13
CA ILE A 53 -3.19 -24.63 -10.72
C ILE A 53 -3.12 -23.61 -9.57
N LYS A 54 -2.21 -23.81 -8.60
CA LYS A 54 -1.99 -22.85 -7.52
C LYS A 54 -1.45 -21.51 -8.03
N ALA A 55 -0.51 -21.53 -8.97
CA ALA A 55 0.03 -20.31 -9.58
C ALA A 55 -1.04 -19.51 -10.31
N TYR A 56 -1.81 -20.14 -11.21
CA TYR A 56 -2.91 -19.47 -11.93
C TYR A 56 -3.98 -18.92 -11.00
N LYS A 57 -4.32 -19.66 -9.93
CA LYS A 57 -5.31 -19.18 -8.95
C LYS A 57 -4.82 -17.97 -8.16
N MET A 58 -3.52 -17.91 -7.86
CA MET A 58 -2.91 -16.77 -7.17
C MET A 58 -2.88 -15.54 -8.07
N GLU A 59 -2.47 -15.70 -9.33
CA GLU A 59 -2.44 -14.63 -10.34
C GLU A 59 -3.84 -14.09 -10.65
N TYR A 60 -4.84 -14.97 -10.76
CA TYR A 60 -6.23 -14.55 -10.92
C TYR A 60 -6.73 -13.74 -9.72
N LYS A 61 -6.37 -14.16 -8.50
CA LYS A 61 -6.78 -13.47 -7.27
C LYS A 61 -6.15 -12.08 -7.16
N THR A 62 -4.87 -11.93 -7.49
CA THR A 62 -4.20 -10.63 -7.49
C THR A 62 -4.80 -9.71 -8.54
N LEU A 63 -4.90 -10.16 -9.79
CA LEU A 63 -5.43 -9.35 -10.89
C LEU A 63 -6.89 -8.94 -10.65
N SER A 64 -7.72 -9.84 -10.13
CA SER A 64 -9.11 -9.51 -9.76
C SER A 64 -9.17 -8.47 -8.64
N ASN A 65 -8.25 -8.51 -7.67
CA ASN A 65 -8.22 -7.55 -6.58
C ASN A 65 -7.76 -6.17 -7.08
N ASP A 66 -6.74 -6.13 -7.93
CA ASP A 66 -6.23 -4.89 -8.51
C ASP A 66 -7.28 -4.20 -9.38
N LEU A 67 -7.99 -4.96 -10.23
CA LEU A 67 -9.12 -4.43 -10.99
C LEU A 67 -10.25 -3.92 -10.10
N ARG A 68 -10.53 -4.58 -8.97
CA ARG A 68 -11.55 -4.13 -8.01
C ARG A 68 -11.16 -2.80 -7.37
N ILE A 69 -9.90 -2.65 -6.96
CA ILE A 69 -9.37 -1.41 -6.38
C ILE A 69 -9.38 -0.30 -7.44
N ALA A 70 -8.86 -0.55 -8.64
CA ALA A 70 -8.82 0.41 -9.74
C ALA A 70 -10.23 0.89 -10.12
N ARG A 71 -11.21 -0.03 -10.24
CA ARG A 71 -12.62 0.33 -10.52
C ARG A 71 -13.29 1.08 -9.37
N LYS A 72 -12.92 0.80 -8.12
CA LYS A 72 -13.44 1.53 -6.96
C LYS A 72 -12.92 2.97 -6.97
N ASN A 73 -11.60 3.13 -7.10
CA ASN A 73 -10.94 4.43 -7.18
C ASN A 73 -11.49 5.24 -8.37
N ALA A 74 -11.62 4.63 -9.55
CA ALA A 74 -12.17 5.29 -10.74
C ALA A 74 -13.62 5.78 -10.55
N ARG A 75 -14.46 5.02 -9.85
CA ARG A 75 -15.83 5.44 -9.51
C ARG A 75 -15.87 6.57 -8.49
N GLU A 76 -14.92 6.58 -7.56
CA GLU A 76 -14.84 7.60 -6.51
C GLU A 76 -14.22 8.91 -7.01
N LEU A 77 -13.37 8.89 -8.05
CA LEU A 77 -12.77 10.09 -8.65
C LEU A 77 -13.81 11.13 -9.09
N GLY A 78 -14.95 10.69 -9.64
CA GLY A 78 -16.04 11.60 -10.01
C GLY A 78 -16.60 12.36 -8.81
N LYS A 79 -16.81 11.65 -7.69
CA LYS A 79 -17.34 12.25 -6.44
C LYS A 79 -16.35 13.25 -5.84
N TYR A 80 -15.05 12.91 -5.81
CA TYR A 80 -14.02 13.82 -5.31
C TYR A 80 -13.87 15.06 -6.17
N ARG A 81 -14.01 14.96 -7.50
CA ARG A 81 -13.97 16.12 -8.39
C ARG A 81 -15.13 17.10 -8.12
N VAL A 82 -16.33 16.57 -7.91
CA VAL A 82 -17.51 17.38 -7.53
C VAL A 82 -17.30 18.03 -6.16
N LEU A 83 -16.81 17.27 -5.17
CA LEU A 83 -16.53 17.78 -3.83
C LEU A 83 -15.46 18.88 -3.83
N LEU A 84 -14.40 18.72 -4.63
CA LEU A 84 -13.37 19.75 -4.82
C LEU A 84 -13.95 21.02 -5.46
N GLY A 85 -14.85 20.88 -6.44
CA GLY A 85 -15.55 22.02 -7.02
C GLY A 85 -16.36 22.78 -5.96
N TYR A 86 -17.17 22.07 -5.19
CA TYR A 86 -17.96 22.64 -4.08
C TYR A 86 -17.08 23.36 -3.06
N LYS A 87 -16.03 22.69 -2.57
CA LYS A 87 -15.10 23.25 -1.58
C LYS A 87 -14.31 24.44 -2.12
N LYS A 88 -13.98 24.47 -3.41
CA LYS A 88 -13.32 25.61 -4.05
C LYS A 88 -14.24 26.82 -4.15
N THR A 89 -15.54 26.62 -4.40
CA THR A 89 -16.54 27.69 -4.38
C THR A 89 -16.73 28.24 -2.98
N GLU A 90 -16.90 27.36 -1.98
CA GLU A 90 -17.00 27.73 -0.57
C GLU A 90 -15.75 28.52 -0.13
N PHE A 91 -14.56 28.02 -0.44
CA PHE A 91 -13.30 28.70 -0.16
C PHE A 91 -13.20 30.03 -0.90
N SER A 92 -13.68 30.16 -2.14
CA SER A 92 -13.68 31.44 -2.86
C SER A 92 -14.61 32.47 -2.24
N ILE A 93 -15.74 32.05 -1.65
CA ILE A 93 -16.67 32.94 -0.94
C ILE A 93 -16.03 33.39 0.36
N VAL A 94 -15.48 32.44 1.13
CA VAL A 94 -14.78 32.72 2.39
C VAL A 94 -13.53 33.57 2.13
N LYS A 95 -12.79 33.34 1.03
CA LYS A 95 -11.66 34.18 0.61
C LYS A 95 -12.08 35.62 0.32
N LYS A 96 -13.24 35.84 -0.31
CA LYS A 96 -13.78 37.19 -0.52
C LYS A 96 -14.20 37.85 0.80
N ALA A 97 -14.68 37.03 1.76
CA ALA A 97 -15.04 37.47 3.11
C ALA A 97 -13.83 37.59 4.06
N LEU A 98 -12.66 37.06 3.68
CA LEU A 98 -11.37 37.25 4.34
C LEU A 98 -10.71 38.48 3.69
N PRO A 99 -10.93 39.71 4.19
CA PRO A 99 -10.29 40.89 3.63
C PRO A 99 -8.77 40.69 3.61
N GLU A 100 -8.17 40.61 2.41
CA GLU A 100 -6.73 40.39 2.23
C GLU A 100 -5.88 41.59 2.72
N LYS A 101 -6.48 42.75 3.04
CA LYS A 101 -5.73 43.94 3.50
C LYS A 101 -6.52 44.82 4.48
N LYS A 102 -5.93 44.94 5.68
CA LYS A 102 -5.86 46.17 6.50
C LYS A 102 -7.16 46.68 7.17
N GLU A 103 -7.54 46.03 8.27
CA GLU A 103 -8.25 46.72 9.37
C GLU A 103 -7.29 47.26 10.45
N ILE A 104 -5.99 47.39 10.15
CA ILE A 104 -5.04 48.02 11.07
C ILE A 104 -5.47 49.47 11.42
N PRO A 105 -5.94 50.32 10.48
CA PRO A 105 -6.35 51.69 10.84
C PRO A 105 -7.58 51.76 11.74
N SER A 106 -8.60 50.92 11.52
CA SER A 106 -9.82 50.88 12.34
C SER A 106 -9.53 50.40 13.77
N LEU A 107 -8.67 49.39 13.92
CA LEU A 107 -8.21 48.92 15.22
C LEU A 107 -7.42 49.99 15.98
N ILE A 108 -6.54 50.74 15.30
CA ILE A 108 -5.77 51.83 15.91
C ILE A 108 -6.72 52.93 16.43
N SER A 109 -7.68 53.38 15.61
CA SER A 109 -8.64 54.39 16.03
C SER A 109 -9.53 53.95 17.19
N GLY A 110 -9.93 52.67 17.23
CA GLY A 110 -10.70 52.11 18.35
C GLY A 110 -9.92 52.09 19.66
N ILE A 111 -8.65 51.68 19.63
CA ILE A 111 -7.77 51.67 20.81
C ILE A 111 -7.48 53.09 21.30
N SER A 112 -7.18 54.02 20.38
CA SER A 112 -6.94 55.42 20.74
C SER A 112 -8.15 56.07 21.39
N LYS A 113 -9.36 55.84 20.86
CA LYS A 113 -10.60 56.35 21.43
C LYS A 113 -10.88 55.77 22.82
N ALA A 114 -10.72 54.45 22.97
CA ALA A 114 -10.92 53.79 24.26
C ALA A 114 -9.93 54.26 25.34
N GLY A 115 -8.66 54.54 24.99
CA GLY A 115 -7.70 55.09 25.94
C GLY A 115 -7.95 56.55 26.28
N LEU A 116 -8.40 57.37 25.32
CA LEU A 116 -8.85 58.74 25.59
C LEU A 116 -10.06 58.76 26.53
N ASP A 117 -11.04 57.89 26.32
CA ASP A 117 -12.20 57.74 27.21
C ASP A 117 -11.80 57.31 28.64
N ALA A 118 -10.66 56.62 28.77
CA ALA A 118 -10.07 56.22 30.05
C ALA A 118 -9.11 57.28 30.66
N GLY A 119 -8.96 58.45 30.03
CA GLY A 119 -8.06 59.52 30.51
C GLY A 119 -6.57 59.28 30.23
N LEU A 120 -6.23 58.31 29.39
CA LEU A 120 -4.85 57.96 29.03
C LEU A 120 -4.42 58.66 27.74
N GLU A 121 -3.27 59.32 27.77
CA GLU A 121 -2.65 59.94 26.60
C GLU A 121 -1.61 59.00 25.98
N PHE A 122 -1.79 58.63 24.72
CA PHE A 122 -0.84 57.75 24.01
C PHE A 122 0.39 58.54 23.53
N ILE A 123 1.57 58.24 24.08
CA ILE A 123 2.85 58.88 23.71
C ILE A 123 3.50 58.21 22.50
N LEU A 124 3.40 56.88 22.40
CA LEU A 124 4.07 56.12 21.34
C LEU A 124 3.22 54.94 20.89
N PHE A 125 3.05 54.82 19.57
CA PHE A 125 2.47 53.67 18.91
C PHE A 125 3.39 53.22 17.77
N GLN A 126 4.14 52.14 17.98
CA GLN A 126 5.16 51.70 17.03
C GLN A 126 4.96 50.23 16.64
N PRO A 127 4.50 49.95 15.40
CA PRO A 127 4.50 48.61 14.83
C PRO A 127 5.93 48.09 14.67
N LYS A 128 6.15 46.83 15.06
CA LYS A 128 7.41 46.10 14.87
C LYS A 128 7.36 45.27 13.59
N LEU A 129 8.50 44.70 13.21
CA LEU A 129 8.62 43.86 12.02
C LEU A 129 7.66 42.67 12.06
N GLU A 130 7.08 42.35 10.90
CA GLU A 130 6.18 41.20 10.71
C GLU A 130 6.91 39.88 11.01
N ARG A 131 6.30 39.03 11.83
CA ARG A 131 6.79 37.68 12.11
C ARG A 131 5.87 36.66 11.42
N LYS A 132 6.41 35.99 10.41
CA LYS A 132 5.70 34.90 9.71
C LYS A 132 5.66 33.64 10.58
N LYS A 133 4.49 33.04 10.70
CA LYS A 133 4.22 31.72 11.29
C LYS A 133 3.74 30.78 10.18
N ASP A 134 3.52 29.51 10.51
CA ASP A 134 3.20 28.47 9.52
C ASP A 134 1.91 28.73 8.73
N PHE A 135 0.94 29.44 9.31
CA PHE A 135 -0.36 29.73 8.67
C PHE A 135 -0.84 31.18 8.76
N TYR A 136 -0.07 32.07 9.42
CA TYR A 136 -0.46 33.47 9.65
C TYR A 136 0.77 34.35 9.87
N ALA A 137 0.57 35.67 9.84
CA ALA A 137 1.62 36.64 10.15
C ALA A 137 1.19 37.51 11.33
N GLU A 138 2.10 37.71 12.29
CA GLU A 138 1.90 38.60 13.43
C GLU A 138 2.63 39.94 13.19
N ILE A 139 1.96 41.06 13.49
CA ILE A 139 2.57 42.39 13.51
C ILE A 139 2.53 42.87 14.97
N PRO A 140 3.65 42.79 15.73
CA PRO A 140 3.67 43.20 17.13
C PRO A 140 3.61 44.72 17.23
N ILE A 141 2.93 45.27 18.24
CA ILE A 141 2.78 46.72 18.44
C ILE A 141 3.32 47.10 19.82
N SER A 142 4.19 48.11 19.86
CA SER A 142 4.65 48.73 21.10
C SER A 142 3.81 49.96 21.43
N ILE A 143 3.27 50.01 22.65
CA ILE A 143 2.40 51.10 23.11
C ILE A 143 3.02 51.74 24.36
N LYS A 144 3.08 53.07 24.41
CA LYS A 144 3.42 53.85 25.62
C LYS A 144 2.30 54.84 25.90
N VAL A 145 1.80 54.85 27.13
CA VAL A 145 0.72 55.74 27.59
C VAL A 145 1.18 56.57 28.79
N ASN A 146 0.56 57.73 28.97
CA ASN A 146 0.68 58.63 30.11
C ASN A 146 -0.70 58.76 30.79
N GLY A 147 -0.74 58.88 32.11
CA GLY A 147 -1.98 58.99 32.89
C GLY A 147 -1.71 59.45 34.29
#